data_AF-A0A940PLK6-F1
#
_entry.id   AF-A0A940PLK6-F1
#
_cell.length_a   1.000
_cell.length_b   1.000
_cell.length_c   1.000
_cell.angle_alpha   90.00
_cell.angle_beta   90.00
_cell.angle_gamma   90.00
#
_symmetry.space_group_name_H-M   'P 1'
#
loop_
_entity.id
_entity.type
_entity.pdbx_description
1 polymer ?
#
loop_
_entity_poly.entity_id
_entity_poly.type
_entity_poly.pdbx_seq_one_letter_code
_entity_poly.pdbx_strand_id
1 'polypeptide(L)'
;MRNRNSTIAYVIFGLIAIGILFTVLSRPGTLIIPLLVFGIIFWLYKYPPSSWRSKTRSFTPPRFNGSKAKRKNATFRVINGRKDGSDEPPKYH
;
A
#
# COMPACT_ATOMS: atom_id res chain seq x y z
N MET A 1 -9.73 -44.92 31.09
CA MET A 1 -8.61 -45.10 30.13
C MET A 1 -7.30 -45.02 30.92
N ARG A 2 -6.58 -46.14 31.06
CA ARG A 2 -5.51 -46.32 32.05
C ARG A 2 -4.16 -45.86 31.48
N ASN A 3 -3.61 -44.81 32.06
CA ASN A 3 -2.33 -44.11 31.79
C ASN A 3 -1.05 -44.94 32.01
N ARG A 4 -1.03 -46.21 31.59
CA ARG A 4 0.13 -47.11 31.75
C ARG A 4 1.35 -46.75 30.88
N ASN A 5 1.23 -45.78 29.97
CA ASN A 5 2.28 -45.42 29.01
C ASN A 5 3.06 -44.15 29.41
N SER A 6 2.81 -43.56 30.58
CA SER A 6 3.42 -42.29 30.98
C SER A 6 4.95 -42.33 31.00
N THR A 7 5.56 -43.41 31.51
CA THR A 7 7.03 -43.54 31.54
C THR A 7 7.64 -43.59 30.14
N ILE A 8 7.06 -44.39 29.24
CA ILE A 8 7.50 -44.48 27.84
C ILE A 8 7.31 -43.12 27.14
N ALA A 9 6.20 -42.43 27.41
CA ALA A 9 5.96 -41.10 26.88
C ALA A 9 7.04 -40.10 27.35
N TYR A 10 7.40 -40.09 28.64
CA TYR A 10 8.47 -39.22 29.14
C TYR A 10 9.83 -39.53 28.51
N VAL A 11 10.15 -40.80 28.31
CA VAL A 11 11.38 -41.22 27.61
C VAL A 11 11.37 -40.70 26.17
N ILE A 12 10.27 -40.92 25.43
CA ILE A 12 10.12 -40.43 24.05
C ILE A 12 10.24 -38.91 23.98
N PHE A 13 9.55 -38.19 24.87
CA PHE A 13 9.66 -36.72 24.94
C PHE A 13 11.08 -36.26 25.26
N GLY A 14 11.80 -36.98 26.13
CA GLY A 14 13.22 -36.72 26.42
C GLY A 14 14.11 -36.90 25.19
N LEU A 15 13.95 -38.00 24.44
CA LEU A 15 14.67 -38.24 23.18
C LEU A 15 14.37 -37.18 22.12
N ILE A 16 13.09 -36.79 21.99
CA ILE A 16 12.67 -35.70 21.09
C ILE A 16 13.35 -34.39 21.50
N ALA A 17 13.32 -34.03 22.79
CA ALA A 17 13.93 -32.80 23.29
C ALA A 17 15.43 -32.76 23.03
N ILE A 18 16.15 -33.87 23.28
CA ILE A 18 17.58 -33.99 23.02
C ILE A 18 17.87 -33.89 21.51
N GLY A 19 17.07 -34.56 20.67
CA GLY A 19 17.22 -34.51 19.22
C GLY A 19 17.03 -33.09 18.67
N ILE A 20 16.02 -32.36 19.17
CA ILE A 20 15.81 -30.95 18.83
C ILE A 20 17.02 -30.12 19.28
N LEU A 21 17.49 -30.29 20.51
CA LEU A 21 18.62 -29.54 21.05
C LEU A 21 19.91 -29.76 20.23
N PHE A 22 20.20 -31.00 19.84
CA PHE A 22 21.34 -31.33 18.99
C PHE A 22 21.23 -30.72 17.58
N THR A 23 20.01 -30.69 17.03
CA THR A 23 19.72 -30.07 15.74
C THR A 23 19.92 -28.55 15.80
N VAL A 24 19.47 -27.90 16.88
CA VAL A 24 19.68 -26.46 17.13
C VAL A 24 21.17 -26.14 17.28
N LEU A 25 21.94 -26.94 18.02
CA LEU A 25 23.38 -26.72 18.18
C LEU A 25 24.16 -26.92 16.87
N SER A 26 23.85 -27.96 16.11
CA SER A 26 24.61 -28.32 14.91
C SER A 26 24.26 -27.47 13.70
N ARG A 27 22.97 -27.10 13.54
CA ARG A 27 22.45 -26.32 12.42
C ARG A 27 21.36 -25.36 12.92
N PRO A 28 21.74 -24.30 13.64
CA PRO A 28 20.77 -23.39 14.24
C PRO A 28 19.83 -22.78 13.19
N GLY A 29 20.36 -22.47 11.99
CA GLY A 29 19.59 -21.85 10.93
C GLY A 29 18.33 -22.62 10.51
N THR A 30 18.34 -23.95 10.48
CA THR A 30 17.19 -24.71 9.94
C THR A 30 15.96 -24.68 10.83
N LEU A 31 16.13 -24.56 12.16
CA LEU A 31 15.00 -24.49 13.12
C LEU A 31 14.73 -23.06 13.58
N ILE A 32 15.77 -22.24 13.77
CA ILE A 32 15.62 -20.87 14.24
C ILE A 32 15.01 -19.99 13.15
N ILE A 33 15.41 -20.13 11.88
CA ILE A 33 14.85 -19.30 10.79
C ILE A 33 13.32 -19.40 10.72
N PRO A 34 12.69 -20.59 10.60
CA PRO A 34 11.23 -20.65 10.55
C PRO A 34 10.57 -20.17 11.85
N LEU A 35 11.11 -20.52 13.02
CA LEU A 35 10.58 -20.06 14.31
C LEU A 35 10.61 -18.53 14.42
N LEU A 36 11.71 -17.92 14.00
CA LEU A 36 11.97 -16.49 14.06
C LEU A 36 11.13 -15.76 13.00
N VAL A 37 10.96 -16.33 11.80
CA VAL A 37 10.03 -15.82 10.77
C VAL A 37 8.60 -15.81 11.29
N PHE A 38 8.10 -16.92 11.83
CA PHE A 38 6.76 -16.96 12.43
C PHE A 38 6.63 -15.98 13.61
N GLY A 39 7.65 -15.88 14.45
CA GLY A 39 7.70 -14.95 15.57
C GLY A 39 7.63 -13.49 15.12
N ILE A 40 8.43 -13.10 14.11
CA ILE A 40 8.42 -11.76 13.53
C ILE A 40 7.06 -11.47 12.89
N ILE A 41 6.54 -12.38 12.08
CA ILE A 41 5.23 -12.20 11.42
C ILE A 41 4.13 -12.01 12.48
N PHE A 42 4.09 -12.87 13.50
CA PHE A 42 3.12 -12.77 14.58
C PHE A 42 3.26 -11.45 15.36
N TRP A 43 4.49 -11.05 15.68
CA TRP A 43 4.77 -9.83 16.40
C TRP A 43 4.35 -8.59 15.60
N LEU A 44 4.66 -8.56 14.31
CA LEU A 44 4.31 -7.48 13.39
C LEU A 44 2.81 -7.47 13.06
N TYR A 45 2.16 -8.62 13.03
CA TYR A 45 0.70 -8.72 12.94
C TYR A 45 0.01 -8.18 14.19
N LYS A 46 0.51 -8.53 15.38
CA LYS A 46 -0.04 -8.10 16.66
C LYS A 46 0.20 -6.61 16.92
N TYR A 47 1.37 -6.11 16.51
CA TYR A 47 1.79 -4.73 16.67
C TYR A 47 2.20 -4.18 15.30
N PRO A 48 1.22 -3.89 14.43
CA PRO A 48 1.50 -3.37 13.11
C PRO A 48 2.26 -2.05 13.24
N PRO A 49 3.42 -1.91 12.57
CA PRO A 49 4.22 -0.71 12.68
C PRO A 49 3.43 0.50 12.17
N SER A 50 3.57 1.63 12.87
CA SER A 50 2.84 2.86 12.58
C SER A 50 3.15 3.44 11.19
N SER A 51 4.22 2.98 10.53
CA SER A 51 4.57 3.31 9.14
C SER A 51 3.67 2.63 8.10
N TRP A 52 2.99 1.53 8.45
CA TRP A 52 2.05 0.83 7.56
C TRP A 52 0.62 1.34 7.66
N ARG A 53 0.33 2.15 8.68
CA ARG A 53 -0.81 3.05 8.60
C ARG A 53 -0.44 4.05 7.52
N SER A 54 -0.80 3.74 6.28
CA SER A 54 -0.72 4.69 5.19
C SER A 54 -1.28 5.99 5.75
N LYS A 55 -0.47 7.05 5.71
CA LYS A 55 -1.07 8.37 5.70
C LYS A 55 -1.93 8.33 4.45
N THR A 56 -3.20 7.95 4.62
CA THR A 56 -4.27 8.41 3.76
C THR A 56 -4.02 9.90 3.76
N ARG A 57 -3.31 10.39 2.74
CA ARG A 57 -3.21 11.81 2.46
C ARG A 57 -4.66 12.12 2.22
N SER A 58 -5.34 12.54 3.26
CA SER A 58 -6.66 13.13 3.19
C SER A 58 -6.46 14.20 2.13
N PHE A 59 -6.93 13.89 0.92
CA PHE A 59 -6.85 14.76 -0.22
C PHE A 59 -7.64 15.98 0.23
N THR A 60 -6.90 16.95 0.77
CA THR A 60 -7.47 18.22 1.15
C THR A 60 -7.63 18.88 -0.20
N PRO A 61 -8.86 19.02 -0.72
CA PRO A 61 -9.04 19.71 -1.98
C PRO A 61 -8.36 21.08 -1.82
N PRO A 62 -7.57 21.52 -2.80
CA PRO A 62 -6.91 22.82 -2.69
C PRO A 62 -8.00 23.84 -2.39
N ARG A 63 -7.93 24.45 -1.20
CA ARG A 63 -8.77 25.60 -0.89
C ARG A 63 -8.41 26.62 -1.96
N PHE A 64 -9.31 26.81 -2.92
CA PHE A 64 -9.22 27.86 -3.92
C PHE A 64 -9.19 29.16 -3.12
N ASN A 65 -7.99 29.62 -2.78
CA ASN A 65 -7.81 30.88 -2.10
C ASN A 65 -8.15 31.92 -3.15
N GLY A 66 -9.39 32.41 -3.07
CA GLY A 66 -9.97 33.30 -4.05
C GLY A 66 -9.22 34.62 -4.09
N SER A 67 -8.13 34.69 -4.85
CA SER A 67 -7.88 35.91 -5.59
C SER A 67 -9.01 35.97 -6.60
N LYS A 68 -10.07 36.73 -6.26
CA LYS A 68 -11.08 37.16 -7.23
C LYS A 68 -10.32 37.70 -8.43
N ALA A 69 -10.13 36.88 -9.47
CA ALA A 69 -9.63 37.37 -10.72
C ALA A 69 -10.61 38.48 -11.11
N LYS A 70 -10.13 39.74 -11.16
CA LYS A 70 -10.94 40.89 -11.56
C LYS A 70 -11.54 40.51 -12.92
N ARG A 71 -12.80 40.07 -12.92
CA ARG A 71 -13.55 39.87 -14.16
C ARG A 71 -13.69 41.25 -14.75
N LYS A 72 -12.89 41.53 -15.78
CA LYS A 72 -13.01 42.77 -16.54
C LYS A 72 -14.41 42.76 -17.14
N ASN A 73 -15.17 43.82 -16.88
CA ASN A 73 -16.50 43.98 -17.43
C ASN A 73 -16.35 44.19 -18.94
N ALA A 74 -16.39 43.09 -19.70
CA ALA A 74 -16.21 43.13 -21.14
C ALA A 74 -17.58 43.34 -21.79
N THR A 75 -17.82 44.57 -22.26
CA THR A 75 -18.99 44.85 -23.10
C THR A 75 -18.81 44.15 -24.44
N PHE A 76 -19.91 43.64 -24.99
CA PHE A 76 -19.96 43.10 -26.34
C PHE A 76 -19.47 44.16 -27.34
N ARG A 77 -18.39 43.87 -28.05
CA ARG A 77 -17.91 44.72 -29.15
C ARG A 77 -18.14 43.97 -30.44
N VAL A 78 -18.82 44.61 -31.38
CA VAL A 78 -19.00 44.10 -32.73
C VAL A 78 -17.62 44.02 -33.38
N ILE A 79 -17.19 42.80 -33.70
CA ILE A 79 -16.01 42.58 -34.53
C ILE A 79 -16.45 42.87 -35.96
N ASN A 80 -15.94 43.94 -36.55
CA ASN A 80 -16.14 44.19 -37.99
C ASN A 80 -15.46 43.04 -38.74
N GLY A 81 -16.27 42.17 -39.35
CA GLY A 81 -15.77 41.16 -40.26
C GLY A 81 -14.99 41.83 -41.38
N ARG A 82 -13.79 41.34 -41.68
CA ARG A 82 -13.12 41.67 -42.94
C ARG A 82 -13.89 40.95 -44.04
N LYS A 83 -14.93 41.60 -44.56
CA LYS A 83 -15.45 41.27 -45.89
C LYS A 83 -14.46 41.92 -46.85
N ASP A 84 -13.44 41.16 -47.23
CA ASP A 84 -12.74 41.41 -48.47
C ASP A 84 -13.81 41.56 -49.56
N GLY A 85 -13.71 42.65 -50.33
CA GLY A 85 -14.75 43.10 -51.26
C GLY A 85 -14.93 42.20 -52.47
N SER A 86 -14.94 40.88 -52.30
CA SER A 86 -15.39 39.92 -53.29
C SER A 86 -16.91 39.83 -53.23
N ASP A 87 -17.59 40.92 -53.58
CA ASP A 87 -18.95 40.86 -54.14
C ASP A 87 -18.87 40.41 -55.62
N GLU A 88 -17.98 39.45 -55.92
CA GLU A 88 -17.87 38.80 -57.21
C GLU A 88 -18.61 37.46 -57.08
N PRO A 89 -19.77 37.27 -57.74
CA PRO A 89 -20.47 36.00 -57.67
C PRO A 89 -19.59 34.88 -58.24
N PRO A 90 -19.72 33.63 -57.72
CA PRO A 90 -18.85 32.53 -58.12
C PRO A 90 -19.02 32.25 -59.62
N LYS A 91 -17.89 32.13 -60.33
CA LYS A 91 -17.88 31.84 -61.76
C LYS A 91 -18.32 30.39 -61.98
N TYR A 92 -19.53 30.23 -62.51
CA TYR A 92 -20.06 28.93 -62.91
C TYR A 92 -19.20 28.34 -64.02
N HIS A 93 -18.76 27.10 -63.81
CA HIS A 93 -18.31 26.17 -64.84
C HIS A 93 -19.13 24.88 -64.69
#